data_AF-Q1WLF8-F1
#
_entry.id   AF-Q1WLF8-F1
#
_cell.length_a   1.000
_cell.length_b   1.000
_cell.length_c   1.000
_cell.angle_alpha   90.00
_cell.angle_beta   90.00
_cell.angle_gamma   90.00
#
_symmetry.space_group_name_H-M   'P 1'
#
loop_
_entity.id
_entity.type
_entity.pdbx_description
1 polymer ?
#
loop_
_entity_poly.entity_id
_entity_poly.type
_entity_poly.pdbx_seq_one_letter_code
_entity_poly.pdbx_strand_id
1 'polypeptide(L)'
;MTKYGSHILAAARADAIDEYLGYYGPCLTTDLSAYLETTLSIKPAAARQKVSRAKDIKRLAYFPFPRNARFVYLQKDFGSDRFWRSLTKALIDTNSAYGSALAAIRARGGLIPRAHFPIACGAPIQQKKHLSPDIILQRLVQAELVEIQQFDGLGECVTLRQDPTYLAGPAESTRARLFAEEILLAAISTWVRNLGIVSYGKVATRDIVPLPMVGRTAWDLTAPSYLGFLRPAPSSKDGEAGGKSKPGFFAADVLLGSRVDVDGVKPFIRKCQALRGLSRVGPCMQMFVADNYTKEARALLKQHGIVAATPRALFGNEVAEGLRETIHFFRGLAATSRFDPDEFDRIMRVFRRVEGAANQLRGTLLEFMAAEIARRRFGGHVHMNRTYKAANGREAEADVISDDGGKSLVFIECKATNAYSTVPDEQFSRWLQHNVPTLFQVAQNHPDWKNRKIRFEFWASAPLTAESAALYAAAKAEINANRYEIRVRLGDDIMELCEDIGDDAIR
;
A
#
# COMPACT_ATOMS: atom_id res chain seq x y z
N MET A 1 -23.74 65.93 0.46
CA MET A 1 -22.97 65.03 -0.42
C MET A 1 -21.55 64.98 0.14
N THR A 2 -20.97 63.88 0.55
CA THR A 2 -21.33 62.49 0.24
C THR A 2 -20.86 61.62 1.41
N LYS A 3 -21.84 61.06 2.12
CA LYS A 3 -21.76 59.98 3.13
C LYS A 3 -21.23 58.66 2.53
N TYR A 4 -20.54 58.72 1.39
CA TYR A 4 -20.15 57.60 0.54
C TYR A 4 -18.64 57.31 0.59
N GLY A 5 -17.81 58.21 1.12
CA GLY A 5 -16.36 58.00 1.27
C GLY A 5 -15.97 57.07 2.42
N SER A 6 -16.79 56.98 3.47
CA SER A 6 -16.52 56.13 4.64
C SER A 6 -16.96 54.68 4.47
N HIS A 7 -17.88 54.40 3.56
CA HIS A 7 -18.34 53.03 3.27
C HIS A 7 -17.39 52.27 2.33
N ILE A 8 -16.63 52.97 1.48
CA ILE A 8 -15.68 52.34 0.56
C ILE A 8 -14.39 51.89 1.29
N LEU A 9 -13.94 52.62 2.31
CA LEU A 9 -12.83 52.20 3.18
C LEU A 9 -13.22 51.15 4.23
N ALA A 10 -14.51 51.01 4.53
CA ALA A 10 -15.02 49.96 5.40
C ALA A 10 -15.27 48.63 4.65
N ALA A 11 -15.63 48.70 3.36
CA ALA A 11 -15.84 47.54 2.50
C ALA A 11 -14.52 46.86 2.07
N ALA A 12 -13.38 47.56 2.09
CA ALA A 12 -12.06 46.99 1.81
C ALA A 12 -11.46 46.12 2.94
N ARG A 13 -12.22 45.87 4.03
CA ARG A 13 -11.75 45.12 5.21
C ARG A 13 -12.41 43.75 5.41
N ALA A 14 -13.33 43.39 4.53
CA ALA A 14 -13.79 42.02 4.31
C ALA A 14 -12.96 41.45 3.13
N ASP A 15 -12.00 40.55 3.32
CA ASP A 15 -11.67 39.84 4.55
C ASP A 15 -10.18 39.45 4.52
N ALA A 16 -9.33 40.18 5.23
CA ALA A 16 -7.88 39.92 5.27
C ALA A 16 -7.53 38.46 5.67
N ILE A 17 -8.48 37.76 6.31
CA ILE A 17 -8.40 36.33 6.60
C ILE A 17 -8.61 35.48 5.35
N ASP A 18 -9.66 35.75 4.57
CA ASP A 18 -9.92 35.01 3.32
C ASP A 18 -8.86 35.30 2.27
N GLU A 19 -8.32 36.53 2.22
CA GLU A 19 -7.19 36.87 1.37
C GLU A 19 -5.94 36.08 1.77
N TYR A 20 -5.62 36.03 3.07
CA TYR A 20 -4.49 35.24 3.57
C TYR A 20 -4.66 33.75 3.26
N LEU A 21 -5.80 33.16 3.61
CA LEU A 21 -6.05 31.74 3.35
C LEU A 21 -6.15 31.46 1.84
N GLY A 22 -6.66 32.40 1.06
CA GLY A 22 -6.67 32.33 -0.40
C GLY A 22 -5.25 32.28 -0.97
N TYR A 23 -4.36 33.17 -0.52
CA TYR A 23 -3.02 33.33 -1.07
C TYR A 23 -1.94 32.42 -0.45
N TYR A 24 -1.90 32.29 0.87
CA TYR A 24 -0.91 31.46 1.59
C TYR A 24 -1.42 30.05 1.90
N GLY A 25 -2.72 29.92 2.17
CA GLY A 25 -3.38 28.62 2.33
C GLY A 25 -3.74 28.28 3.75
N PRO A 26 -4.24 27.05 3.95
CA PRO A 26 -4.52 26.52 5.28
C PRO A 26 -3.32 26.65 6.21
N CYS A 27 -3.56 27.02 7.48
CA CYS A 27 -2.49 27.30 8.45
C CYS A 27 -2.97 27.15 9.90
N LEU A 28 -2.09 27.38 10.88
CA LEU A 28 -2.50 27.51 12.27
C LEU A 28 -3.07 28.89 12.57
N THR A 29 -4.00 28.97 13.52
CA THR A 29 -4.54 30.24 14.02
C THR A 29 -3.46 31.17 14.58
N THR A 30 -2.32 30.63 15.05
CA THR A 30 -1.17 31.42 15.51
C THR A 30 -0.52 32.18 14.38
N ASP A 31 -0.36 31.54 13.22
CA ASP A 31 0.31 32.12 12.05
C ASP A 31 -0.59 33.17 11.41
N LEU A 32 -1.88 32.86 11.29
CA LEU A 32 -2.89 33.80 10.83
C LEU A 32 -3.00 35.03 11.75
N SER A 33 -2.97 34.83 13.07
CA SER A 33 -3.01 35.96 14.02
C SER A 33 -1.76 36.84 13.87
N ALA A 34 -0.58 36.24 13.78
CA ALA A 34 0.67 36.97 13.59
C ALA A 34 0.67 37.79 12.29
N TYR A 35 0.12 37.25 11.20
CA TYR A 35 -0.03 37.99 9.95
C TYR A 35 -0.99 39.19 10.08
N LEU A 36 -2.10 39.03 10.80
CA LEU A 36 -3.04 40.13 11.02
C LEU A 36 -2.45 41.22 11.92
N GLU A 37 -1.65 40.85 12.93
CA GLU A 37 -0.91 41.80 13.78
C GLU A 37 -0.01 42.70 12.93
N THR A 38 0.77 42.12 12.01
CA THR A 38 1.68 42.87 11.14
C THR A 38 0.95 43.68 10.07
N THR A 39 0.03 43.04 9.34
CA THR A 39 -0.62 43.64 8.16
C THR A 39 -1.63 44.71 8.54
N LEU A 40 -2.35 44.55 9.66
CA LEU A 40 -3.34 45.51 10.12
C LEU A 40 -2.81 46.43 11.23
N SER A 41 -1.56 46.24 11.68
CA SER A 41 -0.97 46.98 12.80
C SER A 41 -1.85 46.99 14.06
N ILE A 42 -2.45 45.84 14.38
CA ILE A 42 -3.35 45.66 15.54
C ILE A 42 -2.66 44.91 16.67
N LYS A 43 -3.12 45.13 17.91
CA LYS A 43 -2.61 44.42 19.08
C LYS A 43 -2.87 42.89 18.99
N PRO A 44 -2.01 42.04 19.58
CA PRO A 44 -2.17 40.59 19.53
C PRO A 44 -3.52 40.05 20.00
N ALA A 45 -4.09 40.64 21.05
CA ALA A 45 -5.41 40.27 21.55
C ALA A 45 -6.52 40.55 20.52
N ALA A 46 -6.42 41.68 19.80
CA ALA A 46 -7.38 42.06 18.77
C ALA A 46 -7.27 41.13 17.54
N ALA A 47 -6.06 40.76 17.13
CA ALA A 47 -5.84 39.80 16.04
C ALA A 47 -6.45 38.42 16.35
N ARG A 48 -6.18 37.87 17.53
CA ARG A 48 -6.76 36.59 17.98
C ARG A 48 -8.28 36.65 18.04
N GLN A 49 -8.83 37.76 18.55
CA GLN A 49 -10.28 37.96 18.61
C GLN A 49 -10.90 38.03 17.21
N LYS A 50 -10.21 38.64 16.23
CA LYS A 50 -10.65 38.68 14.83
C LYS A 50 -10.70 37.27 14.22
N VAL A 51 -9.64 36.47 14.36
CA VAL A 51 -9.59 35.07 13.89
C VAL A 51 -10.65 34.20 14.57
N SER A 52 -10.88 34.40 15.87
CA SER A 52 -11.91 33.65 16.62
C SER A 52 -13.33 33.95 16.15
N ARG A 53 -13.59 35.15 15.64
CA ARG A 53 -14.93 35.60 15.21
C ARG A 53 -15.21 35.35 13.72
N ALA A 54 -14.19 34.96 12.94
CA ALA A 54 -14.34 34.64 11.53
C ALA A 54 -15.29 33.44 11.31
N LYS A 55 -16.36 33.68 10.54
CA LYS A 55 -17.45 32.72 10.28
C LYS A 55 -17.24 31.91 8.99
N ASP A 56 -16.58 32.50 8.00
CA ASP A 56 -16.42 31.90 6.66
C ASP A 56 -15.23 30.92 6.55
N ILE A 57 -14.50 30.74 7.67
CA ILE A 57 -13.40 29.77 7.78
C ILE A 57 -13.82 28.51 8.52
N LYS A 58 -13.29 27.38 8.08
CA LYS A 58 -13.41 26.09 8.76
C LYS A 58 -12.26 25.89 9.75
N ARG A 59 -12.52 25.11 10.80
CA ARG A 59 -11.55 24.77 11.85
C ARG A 59 -11.50 23.26 11.97
N LEU A 60 -10.32 22.68 11.86
CA LEU A 60 -10.15 21.24 12.06
C LEU A 60 -10.39 20.89 13.53
N ALA A 61 -11.32 19.96 13.76
CA ALA A 61 -11.65 19.44 15.07
C ALA A 61 -10.70 18.30 15.48
N TYR A 62 -10.83 17.81 16.72
CA TYR A 62 -10.20 16.59 17.25
C TYR A 62 -8.67 16.59 17.42
N PHE A 63 -7.91 17.45 16.76
CA PHE A 63 -6.46 17.54 16.94
C PHE A 63 -6.04 18.72 17.82
N PRO A 64 -5.33 18.47 18.93
CA PRO A 64 -4.71 19.53 19.70
C PRO A 64 -3.44 19.99 18.98
N PHE A 65 -3.30 21.29 18.80
CA PHE A 65 -2.02 21.92 18.50
C PHE A 65 -1.52 22.65 19.75
N PRO A 66 -0.19 22.87 19.88
CA PRO A 66 0.37 23.65 20.97
C PRO A 66 -0.31 25.02 21.12
N ARG A 67 -0.37 25.52 22.37
CA ARG A 67 -0.98 26.83 22.71
C ARG A 67 -2.46 26.93 22.31
N ASN A 68 -3.19 25.81 22.30
CA ASN A 68 -4.60 25.72 21.88
C ASN A 68 -4.87 26.27 20.47
N ALA A 69 -3.85 26.27 19.60
CA ALA A 69 -4.02 26.65 18.22
C ALA A 69 -4.99 25.68 17.51
N ARG A 70 -5.66 26.19 16.48
CA ARG A 70 -6.48 25.38 15.58
C ARG A 70 -5.94 25.47 14.16
N PHE A 71 -6.10 24.41 13.40
CA PHE A 71 -5.83 24.45 11.97
C PHE A 71 -7.07 25.01 11.26
N VAL A 72 -6.86 26.07 10.47
CA VAL A 72 -7.91 26.82 9.78
C VAL A 72 -7.74 26.75 8.28
N TYR A 73 -8.85 26.72 7.54
CA TYR A 73 -8.87 26.56 6.08
C TYR A 73 -10.18 27.09 5.47
N LEU A 74 -10.17 27.38 4.18
CA LEU A 74 -11.40 27.65 3.42
C LEU A 74 -12.02 26.32 2.99
N GLN A 75 -13.36 26.21 2.96
CA GLN A 75 -14.04 24.96 2.59
C GLN A 75 -13.56 24.40 1.25
N LYS A 76 -13.29 25.27 0.27
CA LYS A 76 -12.76 24.90 -1.05
C LYS A 76 -11.37 24.26 -1.03
N ASP A 77 -10.58 24.50 0.02
CA ASP A 77 -9.24 23.92 0.14
C ASP A 77 -9.30 22.49 0.68
N PHE A 78 -10.37 22.10 1.37
CA PHE A 78 -10.45 20.78 2.02
C PHE A 78 -10.22 19.65 1.01
N GLY A 79 -9.37 18.69 1.38
CA GLY A 79 -9.01 17.57 0.51
C GLY A 79 -8.02 17.89 -0.62
N SER A 80 -7.73 19.17 -0.90
CA SER A 80 -6.74 19.56 -1.91
C SER A 80 -5.31 19.23 -1.47
N ASP A 81 -4.39 19.10 -2.43
CA ASP A 81 -2.97 18.86 -2.11
C ASP A 81 -2.35 20.01 -1.27
N ARG A 82 -2.82 21.25 -1.46
CA ARG A 82 -2.41 22.39 -0.62
C ARG A 82 -2.84 22.20 0.83
N PHE A 83 -4.09 21.80 1.07
CA PHE A 83 -4.57 21.49 2.41
C PHE A 83 -3.75 20.39 3.07
N TRP A 84 -3.50 19.29 2.34
CA TRP A 84 -2.72 18.18 2.84
C TRP A 84 -1.27 18.57 3.15
N ARG A 85 -0.60 19.31 2.27
CA ARG A 85 0.76 19.83 2.51
C ARG A 85 0.80 20.69 3.78
N SER A 86 -0.10 21.67 3.90
CA SER A 86 -0.13 22.57 5.05
C SER A 86 -0.44 21.84 6.36
N LEU A 87 -1.43 20.95 6.38
CA LEU A 87 -1.83 20.22 7.58
C LEU A 87 -0.74 19.25 8.03
N THR A 88 -0.20 18.46 7.10
CA THR A 88 0.89 17.52 7.40
C THR A 88 2.10 18.27 7.94
N LYS A 89 2.48 19.39 7.33
CA LYS A 89 3.58 20.23 7.82
C LYS A 89 3.32 20.76 9.24
N ALA A 90 2.15 21.37 9.49
CA ALA A 90 1.80 21.89 10.80
C ALA A 90 1.83 20.82 11.91
N LEU A 91 1.38 19.60 11.60
CA LEU A 91 1.43 18.47 12.55
C LEU A 91 2.87 17.96 12.74
N ILE A 92 3.66 17.88 11.68
CA ILE A 92 5.06 17.44 11.75
C ILE A 92 5.91 18.42 12.56
N ASP A 93 5.73 19.73 12.36
CA ASP A 93 6.48 20.77 13.06
C ASP A 93 6.20 20.76 14.58
N THR A 94 5.12 20.09 15.01
CA THR A 94 4.77 19.85 16.42
C THR A 94 5.09 18.44 16.92
N ASN A 95 5.84 17.66 16.13
CA ASN A 95 6.21 16.25 16.40
C ASN A 95 5.00 15.31 16.62
N SER A 96 3.87 15.63 15.99
CA SER A 96 2.62 14.86 16.11
C SER A 96 2.70 13.51 15.39
N ALA A 97 2.22 12.46 16.04
CA ALA A 97 2.10 11.13 15.43
C ALA A 97 1.12 11.14 14.23
N TYR A 98 0.10 12.00 14.27
CA TYR A 98 -0.85 12.18 13.16
C TYR A 98 -0.18 12.77 11.93
N GLY A 99 0.76 13.71 12.12
CA GLY A 99 1.53 14.28 11.02
C GLY A 99 2.40 13.23 10.32
N SER A 100 3.02 12.34 11.11
CA SER A 100 3.78 11.21 10.55
C SER A 100 2.88 10.24 9.77
N ALA A 101 1.72 9.90 10.31
CA ALA A 101 0.78 9.01 9.64
C ALA A 101 0.25 9.61 8.31
N LEU A 102 -0.16 10.89 8.31
CA LEU A 102 -0.61 11.57 7.09
C LEU A 102 0.51 11.67 6.05
N ALA A 103 1.74 12.01 6.46
CA ALA A 103 2.89 12.02 5.56
C ALA A 103 3.15 10.65 4.94
N ALA A 104 3.03 9.57 5.71
CA ALA A 104 3.23 8.21 5.23
C ALA A 104 2.19 7.79 4.18
N ILE A 105 0.92 8.18 4.37
CA ILE A 105 -0.16 7.94 3.40
C ILE A 105 0.07 8.80 2.14
N ARG A 106 0.38 10.10 2.29
CA ARG A 106 0.67 11.01 1.18
C ARG A 106 1.84 10.52 0.32
N ALA A 107 2.92 10.07 0.94
CA ALA A 107 4.10 9.55 0.24
C ALA A 107 3.80 8.27 -0.59
N ARG A 108 2.67 7.60 -0.30
CA ARG A 108 2.16 6.42 -1.03
C ARG A 108 1.02 6.78 -2.01
N GLY A 109 0.85 8.06 -2.33
CA GLY A 109 -0.15 8.52 -3.29
C GLY A 109 -1.56 8.64 -2.70
N GLY A 110 -1.70 8.74 -1.36
CA GLY A 110 -2.98 8.95 -0.70
C GLY A 110 -3.73 7.67 -0.33
N LEU A 111 -3.17 6.48 -0.65
CA LEU A 111 -3.78 5.17 -0.40
C LEU A 111 -2.73 4.18 0.11
N ILE A 112 -3.07 3.44 1.17
CA ILE A 112 -2.23 2.36 1.71
C ILE A 112 -3.10 1.18 2.18
N PRO A 113 -2.73 -0.09 1.91
CA PRO A 113 -3.37 -1.23 2.53
C PRO A 113 -3.33 -1.09 4.05
N ARG A 114 -4.44 -1.40 4.73
CA ARG A 114 -4.52 -1.31 6.19
C ARG A 114 -3.45 -2.13 6.87
N ALA A 115 -3.16 -3.33 6.36
CA ALA A 115 -2.11 -4.20 6.89
C ALA A 115 -0.74 -3.53 6.88
N HIS A 116 -0.48 -2.60 5.95
CA HIS A 116 0.79 -1.88 5.84
C HIS A 116 0.82 -0.57 6.65
N PHE A 117 -0.33 -0.10 7.15
CA PHE A 117 -0.40 1.13 7.94
C PHE A 117 0.47 1.09 9.22
N PRO A 118 0.50 0.01 10.01
CA PRO A 118 1.39 -0.11 11.17
C PRO A 118 2.89 -0.02 10.83
N ILE A 119 3.29 -0.43 9.62
CA ILE A 119 4.68 -0.35 9.15
C ILE A 119 5.02 1.11 8.82
N ALA A 120 4.14 1.77 8.08
CA ALA A 120 4.41 3.04 7.43
C ALA A 120 4.21 4.28 8.33
N CYS A 121 3.24 4.25 9.26
CA CYS A 121 2.79 5.45 9.98
C CYS A 121 3.82 6.04 10.96
N GLY A 122 4.94 5.36 11.21
CA GLY A 122 6.02 5.83 12.07
C GLY A 122 5.78 5.66 13.57
N ALA A 123 4.76 4.89 13.95
CA ALA A 123 4.41 4.60 15.34
C ALA A 123 4.72 3.13 15.71
N PRO A 124 5.26 2.86 16.92
CA PRO A 124 5.38 1.50 17.41
C PRO A 124 3.99 0.93 17.73
N ILE A 125 3.80 -0.38 17.50
CA ILE A 125 2.54 -1.10 17.76
C ILE A 125 2.09 -0.91 19.21
N GLN A 126 3.04 -1.05 20.16
CA GLN A 126 2.73 -0.89 21.57
C GLN A 126 3.95 -0.42 22.36
N GLN A 127 3.98 0.88 22.72
CA GLN A 127 5.07 1.46 23.52
C GLN A 127 4.54 2.57 24.44
N LYS A 128 5.01 2.59 25.70
CA LYS A 128 4.62 3.63 26.68
C LYS A 128 4.98 5.02 26.15
N LYS A 129 4.06 5.99 26.32
CA LYS A 129 4.16 7.38 25.84
C LYS A 129 4.12 7.56 24.32
N HIS A 130 3.79 6.51 23.57
CA HIS A 130 3.50 6.58 22.13
C HIS A 130 2.06 6.15 21.87
N LEU A 131 1.42 6.77 20.89
CA LEU A 131 0.16 6.30 20.36
C LEU A 131 0.41 5.07 19.47
N SER A 132 -0.45 4.06 19.54
CA SER A 132 -0.40 2.92 18.62
C SER A 132 -0.94 3.31 17.24
N PRO A 133 -0.58 2.57 16.18
CA PRO A 133 -1.17 2.73 14.85
C PRO A 133 -2.71 2.71 14.88
N ASP A 134 -3.33 1.79 15.63
CA ASP A 134 -4.80 1.71 15.71
C ASP A 134 -5.43 2.96 16.32
N ILE A 135 -4.86 3.50 17.41
CA ILE A 135 -5.37 4.73 18.04
C ILE A 135 -5.18 5.93 17.10
N ILE A 136 -4.07 5.96 16.36
CA ILE A 136 -3.81 7.00 15.36
C ILE A 136 -4.87 6.94 14.26
N LEU A 137 -5.09 5.75 13.69
CA LEU A 137 -6.06 5.53 12.62
C LEU A 137 -7.48 5.89 13.09
N GLN A 138 -7.89 5.39 14.26
CA GLN A 138 -9.21 5.68 14.84
C GLN A 138 -9.46 7.18 14.94
N ARG A 139 -8.48 7.96 15.42
CA ARG A 139 -8.63 9.42 15.58
C ARG A 139 -8.59 10.17 14.24
N LEU A 140 -7.82 9.69 13.26
CA LEU A 140 -7.83 10.24 11.91
C LEU A 140 -9.19 10.04 11.23
N VAL A 141 -9.82 8.88 11.43
CA VAL A 141 -11.18 8.59 10.95
C VAL A 141 -12.20 9.47 11.66
N GLN A 142 -12.14 9.57 13.00
CA GLN A 142 -13.03 10.45 13.77
C GLN A 142 -12.92 11.93 13.37
N ALA A 143 -11.73 12.36 12.95
CA ALA A 143 -11.50 13.71 12.47
C ALA A 143 -11.78 13.89 10.97
N GLU A 144 -12.33 12.88 10.31
CA GLU A 144 -12.72 12.90 8.91
C GLU A 144 -11.57 13.22 7.94
N LEU A 145 -10.33 12.91 8.33
CA LEU A 145 -9.15 13.10 7.48
C LEU A 145 -8.83 11.87 6.63
N VAL A 146 -9.19 10.69 7.13
CA VAL A 146 -8.99 9.42 6.43
C VAL A 146 -10.26 8.58 6.46
N GLU A 147 -10.40 7.73 5.46
CA GLU A 147 -11.48 6.76 5.37
C GLU A 147 -10.90 5.36 5.17
N ILE A 148 -11.65 4.35 5.60
CA ILE A 148 -11.34 2.95 5.38
C ILE A 148 -12.30 2.45 4.30
N GLN A 149 -11.75 1.99 3.19
CA GLN A 149 -12.53 1.53 2.03
C GLN A 149 -11.97 0.20 1.52
N GLN A 150 -12.82 -0.62 0.92
CA GLN A 150 -12.42 -1.88 0.28
C GLN A 150 -12.06 -1.63 -1.19
N PHE A 151 -10.91 -2.16 -1.62
CA PHE A 151 -10.44 -2.06 -3.00
C PHE A 151 -10.10 -3.45 -3.56
N ASP A 152 -10.47 -3.68 -4.82
CA ASP A 152 -10.18 -4.91 -5.56
C ASP A 152 -8.65 -5.13 -5.66
N GLY A 153 -8.18 -6.30 -5.24
CA GLY A 153 -6.76 -6.64 -5.21
C GLY A 153 -5.88 -5.92 -4.19
N LEU A 154 -6.47 -5.11 -3.31
CA LEU A 154 -5.75 -4.45 -2.20
C LEU A 154 -6.39 -4.72 -0.84
N GLY A 155 -7.64 -5.19 -0.82
CA GLY A 155 -8.43 -5.38 0.39
C GLY A 155 -8.74 -4.05 1.09
N GLU A 156 -8.81 -4.10 2.41
CA GLU A 156 -9.11 -2.92 3.22
C GLU A 156 -7.96 -1.92 3.17
N CYS A 157 -8.21 -0.72 2.67
CA CYS A 157 -7.22 0.35 2.56
C CYS A 157 -7.60 1.59 3.38
N VAL A 158 -6.57 2.27 3.88
CA VAL A 158 -6.68 3.61 4.46
C VAL A 158 -6.42 4.64 3.35
N THR A 159 -7.37 5.54 3.16
CA THR A 159 -7.31 6.60 2.12
C THR A 159 -7.39 7.97 2.75
N LEU A 160 -6.71 8.97 2.16
CA LEU A 160 -6.99 10.37 2.50
C LEU A 160 -8.37 10.74 1.98
N ARG A 161 -9.13 11.50 2.76
CA ARG A 161 -10.44 11.98 2.32
C ARG A 161 -10.28 13.00 1.20
N GLN A 162 -10.69 12.65 0.00
CA GLN A 162 -10.63 13.51 -1.18
C GLN A 162 -11.94 13.41 -1.97
N ASP A 163 -12.12 14.29 -2.94
CA ASP A 163 -13.25 14.16 -3.86
C ASP A 163 -13.15 12.81 -4.61
N PRO A 164 -14.25 12.04 -4.74
CA PRO A 164 -14.25 10.72 -5.39
C PRO A 164 -13.67 10.71 -6.81
N THR A 165 -13.70 11.85 -7.51
CA THR A 165 -13.09 12.00 -8.84
C THR A 165 -11.56 11.81 -8.84
N TYR A 166 -10.89 11.95 -7.70
CA TYR A 166 -9.44 11.69 -7.54
C TYR A 166 -9.12 10.25 -7.10
N LEU A 167 -10.13 9.42 -6.75
CA LEU A 167 -9.93 8.04 -6.31
C LEU A 167 -9.80 7.05 -7.49
N ALA A 168 -10.23 7.42 -8.69
CA ALA A 168 -10.05 6.62 -9.90
C ALA A 168 -8.61 6.78 -10.44
N GLY A 169 -7.68 5.96 -9.96
CA GLY A 169 -6.26 5.99 -10.38
C GLY A 169 -5.24 5.62 -9.28
N PRO A 170 -5.42 6.06 -8.02
CA PRO A 170 -4.58 5.66 -6.88
C PRO A 170 -4.55 4.15 -6.61
N ALA A 171 -5.65 3.42 -6.83
CA ALA A 171 -5.71 1.97 -6.59
C ALA A 171 -4.78 1.21 -7.54
N GLU A 172 -4.91 1.41 -8.86
CA GLU A 172 -4.03 0.79 -9.86
C GLU A 172 -2.57 1.16 -9.67
N SER A 173 -2.31 2.45 -9.44
CA SER A 173 -0.96 2.94 -9.18
C SER A 173 -0.36 2.33 -7.91
N THR A 174 -1.20 2.01 -6.92
CA THR A 174 -0.81 1.32 -5.69
C THR A 174 -0.56 -0.16 -5.93
N ARG A 175 -1.42 -0.85 -6.67
CA ARG A 175 -1.21 -2.27 -7.05
C ARG A 175 0.13 -2.45 -7.77
N ALA A 176 0.36 -1.67 -8.83
CA ALA A 176 1.60 -1.72 -9.61
C ALA A 176 2.84 -1.45 -8.73
N ARG A 177 2.76 -0.47 -7.81
CA ARG A 177 3.83 -0.18 -6.85
C ARG A 177 4.08 -1.34 -5.90
N LEU A 178 3.04 -1.87 -5.26
CA LEU A 178 3.17 -2.94 -4.26
C LEU A 178 3.76 -4.21 -4.86
N PHE A 179 3.35 -4.52 -6.09
CA PHE A 179 3.93 -5.62 -6.86
C PHE A 179 5.44 -5.43 -7.08
N ALA A 180 5.87 -4.26 -7.56
CA ALA A 180 7.30 -3.96 -7.72
C ALA A 180 8.05 -3.94 -6.37
N GLU A 181 7.42 -3.47 -5.30
CA GLU A 181 7.99 -3.50 -3.96
C GLU A 181 8.18 -4.94 -3.43
N GLU A 182 7.29 -5.87 -3.78
CA GLU A 182 7.44 -7.29 -3.42
C GLU A 182 8.65 -7.92 -4.10
N ILE A 183 8.82 -7.68 -5.40
CA ILE A 183 10.03 -8.08 -6.13
C ILE A 183 11.29 -7.48 -5.48
N LEU A 184 11.24 -6.20 -5.11
CA LEU A 184 12.35 -5.53 -4.43
C LEU A 184 12.63 -6.14 -3.04
N LEU A 185 11.61 -6.48 -2.26
CA LEU A 185 11.76 -7.12 -0.95
C LEU A 185 12.36 -8.53 -1.08
N ALA A 186 11.99 -9.29 -2.11
CA ALA A 186 12.62 -10.56 -2.44
C ALA A 186 14.11 -10.37 -2.78
N ALA A 187 14.43 -9.40 -3.64
CA ALA A 187 15.82 -9.08 -4.00
C ALA A 187 16.66 -8.65 -2.78
N ILE A 188 16.10 -7.79 -1.90
CA ILE A 188 16.76 -7.38 -0.65
C ILE A 188 16.96 -8.59 0.26
N SER A 189 15.96 -9.46 0.41
CA SER A 189 16.04 -10.67 1.22
C SER A 189 17.20 -11.55 0.78
N THR A 190 17.29 -11.87 -0.52
CA THR A 190 18.40 -12.65 -1.07
C THR A 190 19.75 -11.95 -0.90
N TRP A 191 19.79 -10.63 -1.08
CA TRP A 191 21.00 -9.84 -0.91
C TRP A 191 21.54 -9.87 0.53
N VAL A 192 20.70 -9.62 1.55
CA VAL A 192 21.14 -9.66 2.94
C VAL A 192 21.52 -11.06 3.40
N ARG A 193 20.86 -12.10 2.86
CA ARG A 193 21.21 -13.51 3.10
C ARG A 193 22.59 -13.84 2.55
N ASN A 194 22.83 -13.51 1.29
CA ASN A 194 24.08 -13.85 0.59
C ASN A 194 25.29 -13.11 1.16
N LEU A 195 25.10 -11.90 1.69
CA LEU A 195 26.15 -11.15 2.37
C LEU A 195 26.41 -11.60 3.82
N GLY A 196 25.63 -12.57 4.34
CA GLY A 196 25.74 -12.99 5.74
C GLY A 196 25.36 -11.89 6.74
N ILE A 197 24.61 -10.88 6.32
CA ILE A 197 24.16 -9.79 7.21
C ILE A 197 23.16 -10.33 8.22
N VAL A 198 22.35 -11.31 7.82
CA VAL A 198 21.24 -11.85 8.60
C VAL A 198 21.28 -13.36 8.68
N SER A 199 20.57 -13.94 9.65
CA SER A 199 20.37 -15.39 9.69
C SER A 199 19.51 -15.84 8.51
N TYR A 200 20.07 -16.72 7.67
CA TYR A 200 19.53 -17.06 6.35
C TYR A 200 18.04 -17.42 6.35
N GLY A 201 17.64 -18.37 7.21
CA GLY A 201 16.27 -18.88 7.32
C GLY A 201 15.34 -18.10 8.24
N LYS A 202 15.72 -16.88 8.68
CA LYS A 202 14.94 -16.05 9.63
C LYS A 202 14.54 -14.69 9.06
N VAL A 203 14.72 -14.49 7.76
CA VAL A 203 14.23 -13.28 7.07
C VAL A 203 12.72 -13.37 6.92
N ALA A 204 12.01 -12.32 7.34
CA ALA A 204 10.57 -12.20 7.21
C ALA A 204 10.20 -10.88 6.53
N THR A 205 9.24 -10.92 5.62
CA THR A 205 8.67 -9.76 4.91
C THR A 205 7.25 -9.45 5.40
N ARG A 206 6.69 -8.30 5.03
CA ARG A 206 5.38 -7.79 5.49
C ARG A 206 4.18 -8.68 5.21
N ASP A 207 4.32 -9.69 4.35
CA ASP A 207 3.22 -10.57 3.92
C ASP A 207 2.94 -11.70 4.93
N ILE A 208 3.73 -11.81 6.00
CA ILE A 208 3.46 -12.76 7.08
C ILE A 208 2.55 -12.18 8.17
N VAL A 209 1.76 -13.06 8.79
CA VAL A 209 0.94 -12.75 9.97
C VAL A 209 1.45 -13.56 11.17
N PRO A 210 1.79 -12.92 12.31
CA PRO A 210 1.81 -11.47 12.56
C PRO A 210 2.94 -10.74 11.80
N LEU A 211 2.79 -9.43 11.59
CA LEU A 211 3.77 -8.58 10.91
C LEU A 211 5.19 -8.75 11.49
N PRO A 212 6.24 -8.70 10.65
CA PRO A 212 7.61 -8.81 11.11
C PRO A 212 7.98 -7.59 11.97
N MET A 213 8.54 -7.87 13.15
CA MET A 213 8.82 -6.85 14.16
C MET A 213 10.25 -6.91 14.69
N VAL A 214 10.77 -5.73 15.01
CA VAL A 214 11.91 -5.57 15.92
C VAL A 214 11.44 -4.77 17.13
N GLY A 215 11.55 -5.37 18.32
CA GLY A 215 11.01 -4.79 19.54
C GLY A 215 9.49 -4.62 19.48
N ARG A 216 9.04 -3.36 19.36
CA ARG A 216 7.61 -2.99 19.29
C ARG A 216 7.24 -2.33 17.95
N THR A 217 8.12 -2.42 16.96
CA THR A 217 7.98 -1.70 15.68
C THR A 217 7.87 -2.72 14.54
N ALA A 218 6.91 -2.53 13.65
CA ALA A 218 6.74 -3.31 12.42
C ALA A 218 7.55 -2.73 11.26
N TRP A 219 7.97 -3.58 10.33
CA TRP A 219 8.83 -3.24 9.20
C TRP A 219 8.37 -3.95 7.92
N ASP A 220 8.83 -3.51 6.76
CA ASP A 220 8.58 -4.29 5.54
C ASP A 220 9.41 -5.57 5.51
N LEU A 221 10.61 -5.56 6.10
CA LEU A 221 11.52 -6.70 6.21
C LEU A 221 12.31 -6.65 7.52
N THR A 222 12.42 -7.79 8.22
CA THR A 222 13.31 -7.93 9.38
C THR A 222 14.01 -9.28 9.42
N ALA A 223 15.15 -9.32 10.10
CA ALA A 223 15.82 -10.56 10.47
C ALA A 223 16.80 -10.34 11.63
N PRO A 224 17.10 -11.38 12.44
CA PRO A 224 18.21 -11.32 13.39
C PRO A 224 19.56 -11.28 12.66
N SER A 225 20.51 -10.53 13.21
CA SER A 225 21.88 -10.40 12.72
C SER A 225 22.90 -10.76 13.80
N TYR A 226 23.97 -11.43 13.39
CA TYR A 226 25.08 -11.82 14.26
C TYR A 226 26.40 -11.13 13.88
N LEU A 227 26.35 -10.12 13.00
CA LEU A 227 27.53 -9.30 12.70
C LEU A 227 28.07 -8.66 13.97
N GLY A 228 29.40 -8.65 14.12
CA GLY A 228 30.07 -8.25 15.37
C GLY A 228 29.61 -6.88 15.89
N PHE A 229 29.43 -5.89 15.02
CA PHE A 229 28.99 -4.54 15.40
C PHE A 229 27.49 -4.43 15.75
N LEU A 230 26.69 -5.45 15.43
CA LEU A 230 25.28 -5.52 15.81
C LEU A 230 25.04 -6.40 17.04
N ARG A 231 26.05 -7.13 17.51
CA ARG A 231 25.92 -7.95 18.72
C ARG A 231 25.90 -7.04 19.96
N PRO A 232 24.91 -7.19 20.85
CA PRO A 232 24.99 -6.59 22.18
C PRO A 232 26.27 -7.04 22.88
N ALA A 233 26.83 -6.15 23.72
CA ALA A 233 27.94 -6.55 24.58
C ALA A 233 27.52 -7.75 25.45
N PRO A 234 28.38 -8.75 25.62
CA PRO A 234 28.09 -9.88 26.49
C PRO A 234 27.81 -9.36 27.90
N SER A 235 26.65 -9.72 28.47
CA SER A 235 26.39 -9.37 29.87
C SER A 235 27.15 -10.34 30.78
N SER A 236 27.49 -9.92 32.00
CA SER A 236 28.13 -10.78 33.01
C SER A 236 27.30 -12.02 33.38
N LYS A 237 26.01 -12.08 32.99
CA LYS A 237 25.11 -13.23 33.15
C LYS A 237 25.06 -14.15 31.92
N ASP A 238 25.56 -13.70 30.76
CA ASP A 238 25.61 -14.49 29.53
C ASP A 238 26.95 -15.26 29.39
N GLY A 239 27.81 -15.20 30.43
CA GLY A 239 29.13 -15.85 30.51
C GLY A 239 29.12 -17.32 30.94
N GLU A 240 27.94 -17.92 31.14
CA GLU A 240 27.83 -19.38 31.30
C GLU A 240 28.16 -20.04 29.96
N ALA A 241 29.14 -20.94 29.96
CA ALA A 241 29.52 -21.76 28.82
C ALA A 241 28.30 -22.57 28.33
N GLY A 242 27.61 -22.05 27.30
CA GLY A 242 26.36 -22.62 26.77
C GLY A 242 25.26 -21.60 26.45
N GLY A 243 25.39 -20.33 26.89
CA GLY A 243 24.39 -19.29 26.60
C GLY A 243 24.33 -18.90 25.12
N LYS A 244 23.14 -18.98 24.49
CA LYS A 244 22.93 -18.52 23.10
C LYS A 244 23.23 -17.01 22.99
N SER A 245 24.19 -16.63 22.16
CA SER A 245 24.51 -15.21 21.89
C SER A 245 23.26 -14.45 21.45
N LYS A 246 22.95 -13.33 22.11
CA LYS A 246 21.87 -12.45 21.69
C LYS A 246 22.21 -11.81 20.33
N PRO A 247 21.28 -11.80 19.36
CA PRO A 247 21.52 -11.15 18.08
C PRO A 247 21.25 -9.65 18.18
N GLY A 248 21.80 -8.90 17.22
CA GLY A 248 21.22 -7.65 16.77
C GLY A 248 20.15 -7.89 15.71
N PHE A 249 19.79 -6.84 14.98
CA PHE A 249 18.73 -6.93 13.98
C PHE A 249 19.09 -6.16 12.71
N PHE A 250 18.55 -6.63 11.60
CA PHE A 250 18.40 -5.87 10.38
C PHE A 250 16.92 -5.57 10.18
N ALA A 251 16.60 -4.33 9.81
CA ALA A 251 15.24 -3.95 9.48
C ALA A 251 15.22 -2.96 8.30
N ALA A 252 14.28 -3.16 7.39
CA ALA A 252 14.13 -2.33 6.21
C ALA A 252 12.67 -2.00 5.90
N ASP A 253 12.45 -0.79 5.39
CA ASP A 253 11.22 -0.40 4.70
C ASP A 253 11.53 -0.01 3.25
N VAL A 254 10.56 -0.21 2.37
CA VAL A 254 10.61 0.14 0.95
C VAL A 254 9.50 1.12 0.57
N LEU A 255 9.81 2.02 -0.37
CA LEU A 255 8.82 2.91 -0.97
C LEU A 255 9.20 3.23 -2.42
N LEU A 256 8.47 2.65 -3.38
CA LEU A 256 8.67 2.88 -4.81
C LEU A 256 7.57 3.79 -5.41
N GLY A 257 7.73 4.14 -6.69
CA GLY A 257 6.77 4.86 -7.51
C GLY A 257 6.82 6.39 -7.40
N SER A 258 7.65 6.95 -6.52
CA SER A 258 7.84 8.41 -6.41
C SER A 258 9.19 8.79 -5.80
N ARG A 259 9.58 10.07 -5.97
CA ARG A 259 10.74 10.65 -5.31
C ARG A 259 10.39 10.98 -3.86
N VAL A 260 11.12 10.41 -2.91
CA VAL A 260 10.87 10.62 -1.48
C VAL A 260 11.55 11.90 -0.99
N ASP A 261 10.77 12.77 -0.37
CA ASP A 261 11.23 14.03 0.23
C ASP A 261 11.41 13.93 1.76
N VAL A 262 11.68 15.07 2.39
CA VAL A 262 11.91 15.15 3.84
C VAL A 262 10.68 14.69 4.64
N ASP A 263 9.48 15.02 4.20
CA ASP A 263 8.27 14.62 4.89
C ASP A 263 7.98 13.13 4.72
N GLY A 264 8.32 12.56 3.56
CA GLY A 264 8.23 11.12 3.30
C GLY A 264 9.14 10.27 4.17
N VAL A 265 10.33 10.76 4.57
CA VAL A 265 11.27 9.99 5.42
C VAL A 265 11.05 10.17 6.93
N LYS A 266 10.38 11.25 7.36
CA LYS A 266 10.15 11.54 8.79
C LYS A 266 9.42 10.42 9.55
N PRO A 267 8.36 9.78 9.02
CA PRO A 267 7.71 8.67 9.71
C PRO A 267 8.66 7.50 9.99
N PHE A 268 9.50 7.16 9.01
CA PHE A 268 10.52 6.12 9.16
C PHE A 268 11.55 6.48 10.23
N ILE A 269 12.09 7.72 10.18
CA ILE A 269 13.04 8.21 11.18
C ILE A 269 12.44 8.16 12.59
N ARG A 270 11.17 8.54 12.75
CA ARG A 270 10.46 8.53 14.03
C ARG A 270 10.40 7.12 14.62
N LYS A 271 10.04 6.10 13.82
CA LYS A 271 10.01 4.71 14.34
C LYS A 271 11.41 4.16 14.63
N CYS A 272 12.43 4.53 13.83
CA CYS A 272 13.83 4.21 14.11
C CYS A 272 14.29 4.77 15.47
N GLN A 273 13.97 6.04 15.76
CA GLN A 273 14.29 6.67 17.04
C GLN A 273 13.52 6.03 18.20
N ALA A 274 12.23 5.73 18.02
CA ALA A 274 11.43 5.04 19.03
C ALA A 274 12.00 3.66 19.39
N LEU A 275 12.46 2.90 18.39
CA LEU A 275 13.11 1.61 18.58
C LEU A 275 14.43 1.74 19.36
N ARG A 276 15.27 2.71 18.99
CA ARG A 276 16.57 2.95 19.65
C ARG A 276 16.42 3.38 21.11
N GLY A 277 15.27 3.93 21.51
CA GLY A 277 14.95 4.23 22.90
C GLY A 277 14.68 2.99 23.78
N LEU A 278 14.59 1.78 23.21
CA LEU A 278 14.31 0.55 23.95
C LEU A 278 15.60 -0.13 24.42
N SER A 279 15.90 -0.05 25.72
CA SER A 279 17.13 -0.61 26.32
C SER A 279 17.26 -2.14 26.26
N ARG A 280 16.16 -2.86 25.99
CA ARG A 280 16.14 -4.34 25.92
C ARG A 280 16.19 -4.88 24.49
N VAL A 281 16.25 -4.00 23.49
CA VAL A 281 16.36 -4.39 22.09
C VAL A 281 17.82 -4.27 21.67
N GLY A 282 18.34 -5.33 21.03
CA GLY A 282 19.70 -5.32 20.51
C GLY A 282 19.90 -4.25 19.42
N PRO A 283 21.15 -3.87 19.10
CA PRO A 283 21.46 -2.96 18.02
C PRO A 283 20.75 -3.36 16.72
N CYS A 284 20.25 -2.37 15.97
CA CYS A 284 19.50 -2.60 14.75
C CYS A 284 20.06 -1.75 13.61
N MET A 285 20.52 -2.42 12.54
CA MET A 285 20.82 -1.79 11.27
C MET A 285 19.50 -1.49 10.55
N GLN A 286 19.27 -0.20 10.28
CA GLN A 286 18.02 0.31 9.74
C GLN A 286 18.25 0.83 8.32
N MET A 287 17.46 0.35 7.37
CA MET A 287 17.56 0.71 5.96
C MET A 287 16.22 1.23 5.44
N PHE A 288 16.26 2.33 4.69
CA PHE A 288 15.12 2.81 3.93
C PHE A 288 15.50 2.74 2.45
N VAL A 289 14.70 2.06 1.64
CA VAL A 289 14.95 1.89 0.21
C VAL A 289 13.87 2.61 -0.58
N ALA A 290 14.28 3.49 -1.49
CA ALA A 290 13.35 4.18 -2.39
C ALA A 290 13.92 4.31 -3.79
N ASP A 291 13.07 4.60 -4.77
CA ASP A 291 13.50 4.86 -6.15
C ASP A 291 14.54 5.97 -6.23
N ASN A 292 14.25 7.06 -5.52
CA ASN A 292 15.08 8.25 -5.45
C ASN A 292 14.70 9.09 -4.22
N TYR A 293 15.63 9.95 -3.81
CA TYR A 293 15.45 10.90 -2.71
C TYR A 293 15.62 12.34 -3.19
N THR A 294 15.05 13.29 -2.48
CA THR A 294 15.62 14.65 -2.46
C THR A 294 16.98 14.64 -1.77
N LYS A 295 17.82 15.63 -2.05
CA LYS A 295 19.15 15.72 -1.45
C LYS A 295 19.03 15.84 0.08
N GLU A 296 18.05 16.61 0.53
CA GLU A 296 17.74 16.91 1.91
C GLU A 296 17.22 15.66 2.64
N ALA A 297 16.32 14.90 2.02
CA ALA A 297 15.80 13.65 2.59
C ALA A 297 16.91 12.61 2.80
N ARG A 298 17.78 12.44 1.79
CA ARG A 298 18.93 11.53 1.87
C ARG A 298 19.91 11.94 2.95
N ALA A 299 20.20 13.24 3.06
CA ALA A 299 21.06 13.78 4.11
C ALA A 299 20.45 13.54 5.51
N LEU A 300 19.15 13.76 5.66
CA LEU A 300 18.43 13.58 6.92
C LEU A 300 18.44 12.12 7.39
N LEU A 301 18.25 11.15 6.49
CA LEU A 301 18.39 9.72 6.81
C LEU A 301 19.80 9.39 7.32
N LYS A 302 20.84 9.85 6.60
CA LYS A 302 22.24 9.62 6.98
C LYS A 302 22.58 10.22 8.35
N GLN A 303 22.11 11.44 8.62
CA GLN A 303 22.27 12.09 9.93
C GLN A 303 21.69 11.26 11.08
N HIS A 304 20.66 10.46 10.81
CA HIS A 304 20.00 9.58 11.78
C HIS A 304 20.58 8.15 11.81
N GLY A 305 21.73 7.92 11.17
CA GLY A 305 22.39 6.60 11.12
C GLY A 305 21.60 5.55 10.33
N ILE A 306 20.77 5.99 9.38
CA ILE A 306 19.95 5.11 8.54
C ILE A 306 20.63 4.95 7.18
N VAL A 307 20.64 3.70 6.69
CA VAL A 307 21.09 3.39 5.33
C VAL A 307 20.03 3.89 4.34
N ALA A 308 20.33 4.97 3.64
CA ALA A 308 19.50 5.49 2.54
C ALA A 308 19.92 4.83 1.22
N ALA A 309 19.20 3.78 0.83
CA ALA A 309 19.53 2.95 -0.33
C ALA A 309 18.54 3.16 -1.48
N THR A 310 18.99 2.87 -2.70
CA THR A 310 18.13 2.81 -3.88
C THR A 310 18.33 1.47 -4.56
N PRO A 311 17.37 0.95 -5.35
CA PRO A 311 17.59 -0.25 -6.15
C PRO A 311 18.85 -0.13 -7.01
N ARG A 312 19.11 1.07 -7.55
CA ARG A 312 20.31 1.37 -8.34
C ARG A 312 21.60 1.18 -7.55
N ALA A 313 21.62 1.62 -6.29
CA ALA A 313 22.79 1.50 -5.42
C ALA A 313 23.01 0.06 -4.90
N LEU A 314 21.93 -0.72 -4.74
CA LEU A 314 22.01 -2.10 -4.24
C LEU A 314 22.30 -3.11 -5.35
N PHE A 315 21.67 -2.93 -6.52
CA PHE A 315 21.57 -3.96 -7.57
C PHE A 315 21.98 -3.47 -8.96
N GLY A 316 22.36 -2.21 -9.11
CA GLY A 316 22.76 -1.62 -10.39
C GLY A 316 21.59 -1.05 -11.20
N ASN A 317 21.94 -0.47 -12.36
CA ASN A 317 21.01 0.28 -13.21
C ASN A 317 19.90 -0.60 -13.78
N GLU A 318 20.25 -1.78 -14.29
CA GLU A 318 19.34 -2.72 -14.96
C GLU A 318 18.16 -3.10 -14.05
N VAL A 319 18.41 -3.52 -12.81
CA VAL A 319 17.35 -3.88 -11.85
C VAL A 319 16.52 -2.66 -11.47
N ALA A 320 17.15 -1.50 -11.31
CA ALA A 320 16.44 -0.28 -10.95
C ALA A 320 15.55 0.26 -12.08
N GLU A 321 15.91 0.02 -13.33
CA GLU A 321 15.11 0.35 -14.50
C GLU A 321 13.99 -0.67 -14.69
N GLY A 322 14.29 -1.97 -14.57
CA GLY A 322 13.27 -3.02 -14.61
C GLY A 322 12.16 -2.83 -13.57
N LEU A 323 12.47 -2.40 -12.35
CA LEU A 323 11.43 -2.12 -11.33
C LEU A 323 10.51 -0.95 -11.74
N ARG A 324 11.06 0.08 -12.40
CA ARG A 324 10.26 1.21 -12.90
C ARG A 324 9.41 0.80 -14.08
N GLU A 325 10.00 0.07 -15.03
CA GLU A 325 9.30 -0.50 -16.18
C GLU A 325 8.14 -1.38 -15.73
N THR A 326 8.33 -2.26 -14.74
CA THR A 326 7.23 -3.03 -14.14
C THR A 326 6.08 -2.16 -13.64
N ILE A 327 6.37 -1.07 -12.92
CA ILE A 327 5.33 -0.14 -12.43
C ILE A 327 4.61 0.52 -13.61
N HIS A 328 5.34 0.93 -14.65
CA HIS A 328 4.77 1.56 -15.85
C HIS A 328 3.90 0.59 -16.65
N PHE A 329 4.40 -0.62 -16.90
CA PHE A 329 3.72 -1.69 -17.60
C PHE A 329 2.37 -2.03 -16.96
N PHE A 330 2.32 -2.30 -15.65
CA PHE A 330 1.06 -2.63 -14.97
C PHE A 330 0.09 -1.44 -14.89
N ARG A 331 0.59 -0.20 -14.80
CA ARG A 331 -0.26 0.99 -14.92
C ARG A 331 -0.85 1.12 -16.32
N GLY A 332 -0.06 0.86 -17.36
CA GLY A 332 -0.49 0.87 -18.76
C GLY A 332 -1.56 -0.18 -19.05
N LEU A 333 -1.34 -1.41 -18.58
CA LEU A 333 -2.31 -2.51 -18.65
C LEU A 333 -3.63 -2.12 -17.97
N ALA A 334 -3.60 -1.57 -16.76
CA ALA A 334 -4.80 -1.18 -16.05
C ALA A 334 -5.54 -0.01 -16.71
N ALA A 335 -4.83 0.92 -17.35
CA ALA A 335 -5.41 2.13 -17.93
C ALA A 335 -5.93 1.94 -19.38
N THR A 336 -5.27 1.09 -20.17
CA THR A 336 -5.52 1.00 -21.61
C THR A 336 -5.78 -0.41 -22.11
N SER A 337 -5.65 -1.43 -21.25
CA SER A 337 -5.68 -2.84 -21.64
C SER A 337 -4.70 -3.21 -22.76
N ARG A 338 -3.64 -2.40 -22.96
CA ARG A 338 -2.59 -2.67 -23.95
C ARG A 338 -1.45 -3.45 -23.31
N PHE A 339 -1.15 -4.59 -23.90
CA PHE A 339 0.00 -5.41 -23.56
C PHE A 339 1.08 -5.23 -24.64
N ASP A 340 2.31 -4.94 -24.21
CA ASP A 340 3.49 -4.92 -25.07
C ASP A 340 4.34 -6.17 -24.72
N PRO A 341 4.33 -7.22 -25.58
CA PRO A 341 5.10 -8.44 -25.34
C PRO A 341 6.61 -8.18 -25.21
N ASP A 342 7.15 -7.25 -26.00
CA ASP A 342 8.58 -6.92 -25.98
C ASP A 342 8.96 -6.21 -24.67
N GLU A 343 8.09 -5.34 -24.14
CA GLU A 343 8.26 -4.75 -22.82
C GLU A 343 8.25 -5.80 -21.73
N PHE A 344 7.29 -6.72 -21.75
CA PHE A 344 7.20 -7.80 -20.78
C PHE A 344 8.45 -8.71 -20.82
N ASP A 345 8.92 -9.07 -22.01
CA ASP A 345 10.13 -9.90 -22.18
C ASP A 345 11.39 -9.21 -21.64
N ARG A 346 11.50 -7.89 -21.80
CA ARG A 346 12.58 -7.09 -21.17
C ARG A 346 12.49 -7.14 -19.65
N ILE A 347 11.32 -6.90 -19.08
CA ILE A 347 11.07 -6.97 -17.63
C ILE A 347 11.44 -8.37 -17.09
N MET A 348 10.94 -9.42 -17.73
CA MET A 348 11.22 -10.80 -17.36
C MET A 348 12.71 -11.11 -17.38
N ARG A 349 13.43 -10.64 -18.40
CA ARG A 349 14.88 -10.84 -18.54
C ARG A 349 15.67 -10.28 -17.36
N VAL A 350 15.31 -9.07 -16.89
CA VAL A 350 15.94 -8.42 -15.73
C VAL A 350 15.73 -9.26 -14.47
N PHE A 351 14.51 -9.75 -14.25
CA PHE A 351 14.13 -10.41 -13.00
C PHE A 351 14.39 -11.92 -12.96
N ARG A 352 14.94 -12.53 -14.01
CA ARG A 352 15.37 -13.95 -13.98
C ARG A 352 16.37 -14.27 -12.87
N ARG A 353 17.17 -13.29 -12.45
CA ARG A 353 18.19 -13.44 -11.39
C ARG A 353 17.64 -13.19 -9.98
N VAL A 354 16.41 -12.69 -9.87
CA VAL A 354 15.75 -12.47 -8.59
C VAL A 354 14.88 -13.69 -8.32
N GLU A 355 15.23 -14.42 -7.26
CA GLU A 355 14.52 -15.63 -6.86
C GLU A 355 13.03 -15.34 -6.65
N GLY A 356 12.17 -16.15 -7.27
CA GLY A 356 10.70 -16.02 -7.18
C GLY A 356 10.09 -14.94 -8.07
N ALA A 357 10.80 -13.86 -8.40
CA ALA A 357 10.24 -12.72 -9.13
C ALA A 357 9.68 -13.08 -10.52
N ALA A 358 10.36 -13.97 -11.25
CA ALA A 358 9.91 -14.42 -12.57
C ALA A 358 8.59 -15.24 -12.51
N ASN A 359 8.37 -16.02 -11.45
CA ASN A 359 7.10 -16.74 -11.30
C ASN A 359 5.98 -15.78 -10.90
N GLN A 360 6.28 -14.83 -10.01
CA GLN A 360 5.35 -13.80 -9.59
C GLN A 360 4.88 -12.92 -10.76
N LEU A 361 5.81 -12.45 -11.61
CA LEU A 361 5.51 -11.70 -12.84
C LEU A 361 4.58 -12.45 -13.78
N ARG A 362 4.84 -13.74 -14.02
CA ARG A 362 3.97 -14.58 -14.85
C ARG A 362 2.59 -14.74 -14.25
N GLY A 363 2.51 -14.98 -12.94
CA GLY A 363 1.24 -15.15 -12.22
C GLY A 363 0.36 -13.91 -12.37
N THR A 364 0.90 -12.75 -12.00
CA THR A 364 0.18 -11.48 -12.10
C THR A 364 -0.18 -11.13 -13.55
N LEU A 365 0.69 -11.40 -14.53
CA LEU A 365 0.33 -11.19 -15.92
C LEU A 365 -0.87 -12.06 -16.35
N LEU A 366 -0.85 -13.35 -16.00
CA LEU A 366 -1.94 -14.26 -16.33
C LEU A 366 -3.27 -13.80 -15.71
N GLU A 367 -3.25 -13.29 -14.48
CA GLU A 367 -4.43 -12.68 -13.83
C GLU A 367 -4.98 -11.49 -14.64
N PHE A 368 -4.11 -10.57 -15.08
CA PHE A 368 -4.51 -9.42 -15.90
C PHE A 368 -5.06 -9.84 -17.26
N MET A 369 -4.42 -10.82 -17.92
CA MET A 369 -4.89 -11.37 -19.19
C MET A 369 -6.25 -12.05 -19.02
N ALA A 370 -6.42 -12.87 -17.99
CA ALA A 370 -7.69 -13.51 -17.68
C ALA A 370 -8.81 -12.49 -17.42
N ALA A 371 -8.49 -11.39 -16.72
CA ALA A 371 -9.43 -10.30 -16.51
C ALA A 371 -9.86 -9.63 -17.83
N GLU A 372 -8.92 -9.37 -18.72
CA GLU A 372 -9.22 -8.76 -20.03
C GLU A 372 -10.01 -9.70 -20.94
N ILE A 373 -9.62 -10.98 -21.01
CA ILE A 373 -10.37 -12.01 -21.75
C ILE A 373 -11.79 -12.13 -21.19
N ALA A 374 -11.94 -12.12 -19.87
CA ALA A 374 -13.25 -12.16 -19.22
C ALA A 374 -14.12 -10.94 -19.56
N ARG A 375 -13.55 -9.71 -19.57
CA ARG A 375 -14.27 -8.48 -19.96
C ARG A 375 -14.83 -8.59 -21.37
N ARG A 376 -14.04 -9.13 -22.30
CA ARG A 376 -14.40 -9.22 -23.72
C ARG A 376 -15.34 -10.39 -24.03
N ARG A 377 -15.14 -11.53 -23.37
CA ARG A 377 -15.84 -12.78 -23.71
C ARG A 377 -17.10 -13.02 -22.90
N PHE A 378 -17.05 -12.74 -21.60
CA PHE A 378 -18.16 -12.98 -20.69
C PHE A 378 -19.02 -11.72 -20.50
N GLY A 379 -18.44 -10.54 -20.76
CA GLY A 379 -19.09 -9.26 -20.57
C GLY A 379 -19.22 -8.89 -19.09
N GLY A 380 -19.82 -7.73 -18.84
CA GLY A 380 -20.14 -7.26 -17.49
C GLY A 380 -18.97 -6.70 -16.69
N HIS A 381 -19.17 -6.62 -15.37
CA HIS A 381 -18.21 -6.06 -14.44
C HIS A 381 -17.15 -7.12 -14.08
N VAL A 382 -15.89 -6.80 -14.32
CA VAL A 382 -14.76 -7.66 -13.95
C VAL A 382 -14.05 -7.12 -12.73
N HIS A 383 -13.89 -7.98 -11.74
CA HIS A 383 -13.18 -7.74 -10.50
C HIS A 383 -11.95 -8.64 -10.42
N MET A 384 -10.89 -8.17 -9.77
CA MET A 384 -9.65 -8.95 -9.61
C MET A 384 -9.24 -9.06 -8.16
N ASN A 385 -8.61 -10.18 -7.81
CA ASN A 385 -7.92 -10.44 -6.53
C ASN A 385 -8.81 -10.08 -5.34
N ARG A 386 -10.05 -10.62 -5.33
CA ARG A 386 -11.04 -10.38 -4.28
C ARG A 386 -11.10 -11.56 -3.33
N THR A 387 -10.91 -11.28 -2.04
CA THR A 387 -11.11 -12.25 -0.97
C THR A 387 -12.55 -12.23 -0.48
N TYR A 388 -13.14 -13.41 -0.36
CA TYR A 388 -14.48 -13.61 0.16
C TYR A 388 -14.47 -14.47 1.42
N LYS A 389 -15.34 -14.12 2.37
CA LYS A 389 -15.51 -14.83 3.62
C LYS A 389 -16.85 -15.56 3.65
N ALA A 390 -16.80 -16.88 3.78
CA ALA A 390 -17.98 -17.70 3.96
C ALA A 390 -18.51 -17.62 5.40
N ALA A 391 -19.79 -17.96 5.59
CA ALA A 391 -20.46 -17.90 6.90
C ALA A 391 -19.82 -18.80 7.97
N ASN A 392 -19.12 -19.87 7.57
CA ASN A 392 -18.33 -20.73 8.46
C ASN A 392 -16.96 -20.17 8.83
N GLY A 393 -16.66 -18.93 8.44
CA GLY A 393 -15.39 -18.26 8.70
C GLY A 393 -14.26 -18.63 7.75
N ARG A 394 -14.45 -19.57 6.81
CA ARG A 394 -13.45 -19.87 5.77
C ARG A 394 -13.33 -18.69 4.80
N GLU A 395 -12.13 -18.49 4.30
CA GLU A 395 -11.82 -17.45 3.32
C GLU A 395 -11.22 -18.07 2.07
N ALA A 396 -11.59 -17.52 0.92
CA ALA A 396 -11.06 -17.88 -0.39
C ALA A 396 -10.92 -16.61 -1.23
N GLU A 397 -9.81 -16.52 -1.95
CA GLU A 397 -9.57 -15.49 -2.95
C GLU A 397 -10.03 -15.99 -4.32
N ALA A 398 -10.53 -15.07 -5.13
CA ALA A 398 -10.76 -15.28 -6.54
C ALA A 398 -9.91 -14.28 -7.32
N ASP A 399 -9.03 -14.81 -8.18
CA ASP A 399 -8.09 -14.02 -8.95
C ASP A 399 -8.82 -13.11 -9.95
N VAL A 400 -9.85 -13.64 -10.63
CA VAL A 400 -10.76 -12.86 -11.50
C VAL A 400 -12.21 -13.29 -11.29
N ILE A 401 -13.11 -12.32 -11.26
CA ILE A 401 -14.56 -12.54 -11.27
C ILE A 401 -15.18 -11.74 -12.39
N SER A 402 -15.98 -12.39 -13.23
CA SER A 402 -16.85 -11.74 -14.19
C SER A 402 -18.30 -11.86 -13.73
N ASP A 403 -18.94 -10.70 -13.57
CA ASP A 403 -20.36 -10.53 -13.27
C ASP A 403 -21.06 -9.89 -14.47
N ASP A 404 -21.85 -10.69 -15.19
CA ASP A 404 -22.56 -10.24 -16.40
C ASP A 404 -23.81 -9.36 -16.13
N GLY A 405 -24.03 -8.94 -14.88
CA GLY A 405 -25.13 -8.06 -14.50
C GLY A 405 -26.46 -8.77 -14.23
N GLY A 406 -26.49 -10.11 -14.18
CA GLY A 406 -27.65 -10.81 -13.60
C GLY A 406 -27.92 -12.25 -14.03
N LYS A 407 -27.16 -12.82 -14.98
CA LYS A 407 -27.40 -14.17 -15.52
C LYS A 407 -26.35 -15.18 -15.03
N SER A 408 -25.08 -14.80 -15.02
CA SER A 408 -23.98 -15.69 -14.68
C SER A 408 -22.86 -15.00 -13.91
N LEU A 409 -22.16 -15.80 -13.11
CA LEU A 409 -20.96 -15.44 -12.38
C LEU A 409 -19.87 -16.44 -12.71
N VAL A 410 -18.73 -15.93 -13.14
CA VAL A 410 -17.56 -16.75 -13.46
C VAL A 410 -16.43 -16.35 -12.51
N PHE A 411 -16.01 -17.30 -11.66
CA PHE A 411 -14.84 -17.16 -10.81
C PHE A 411 -13.68 -17.86 -11.51
N ILE A 412 -12.54 -17.20 -11.67
CA ILE A 412 -11.37 -17.73 -12.37
C ILE A 412 -10.19 -17.69 -11.41
N GLU A 413 -9.55 -18.84 -11.23
CA GLU A 413 -8.25 -18.98 -10.56
C GLU A 413 -7.16 -19.10 -11.63
N CYS A 414 -6.09 -18.33 -11.51
CA CYS A 414 -4.96 -18.30 -12.42
C CYS A 414 -3.73 -18.93 -11.77
N LYS A 415 -3.02 -19.80 -12.50
CA LYS A 415 -1.73 -20.35 -12.11
C LYS A 415 -0.75 -20.34 -13.26
N ALA A 416 0.19 -19.40 -13.21
CA ALA A 416 1.27 -19.34 -14.17
C ALA A 416 2.53 -20.02 -13.61
N THR A 417 2.95 -21.10 -14.25
CA THR A 417 4.24 -21.75 -14.01
C THR A 417 5.02 -21.82 -15.32
N ASN A 418 6.27 -22.30 -15.25
CA ASN A 418 7.04 -22.52 -16.45
C ASN A 418 6.31 -23.53 -17.37
N ALA A 419 6.23 -23.27 -18.68
CA ALA A 419 5.56 -24.17 -19.63
C ALA A 419 6.14 -25.60 -19.62
N TYR A 420 7.42 -25.76 -19.25
CA TYR A 420 8.07 -27.06 -19.09
C TYR A 420 7.87 -27.73 -17.72
N SER A 421 7.02 -27.15 -16.87
CA SER A 421 6.66 -27.71 -15.55
C SER A 421 5.20 -28.12 -15.53
N THR A 422 4.76 -28.76 -14.46
CA THR A 422 3.34 -29.03 -14.20
C THR A 422 2.83 -28.09 -13.12
N VAL A 423 1.51 -27.92 -13.06
CA VAL A 423 0.84 -27.32 -11.90
C VAL A 423 1.04 -28.24 -10.69
N PRO A 424 1.50 -27.74 -9.53
CA PRO A 424 1.63 -28.55 -8.33
C PRO A 424 0.27 -29.07 -7.82
N ASP A 425 0.21 -30.35 -7.47
CA ASP A 425 -1.04 -31.02 -7.05
C ASP A 425 -1.72 -30.36 -5.85
N GLU A 426 -0.93 -29.86 -4.90
CA GLU A 426 -1.44 -29.14 -3.73
C GLU A 426 -2.21 -27.87 -4.14
N GLN A 427 -1.73 -27.15 -5.15
CA GLN A 427 -2.39 -25.91 -5.60
C GLN A 427 -3.71 -26.21 -6.32
N PHE A 428 -3.72 -27.23 -7.19
CA PHE A 428 -4.93 -27.64 -7.87
C PHE A 428 -5.97 -28.22 -6.88
N SER A 429 -5.51 -29.07 -5.96
CA SER A 429 -6.35 -29.65 -4.91
C SER A 429 -6.94 -28.57 -4.01
N ARG A 430 -6.15 -27.56 -3.62
CA ARG A 430 -6.63 -26.41 -2.85
C ARG A 430 -7.71 -25.63 -3.60
N TRP A 431 -7.53 -25.36 -4.90
CA TRP A 431 -8.56 -24.69 -5.68
C TRP A 431 -9.87 -25.49 -5.68
N LEU A 432 -9.81 -26.77 -6.04
CA LEU A 432 -10.99 -27.61 -6.22
C LEU A 432 -11.69 -27.95 -4.89
N GLN A 433 -10.93 -28.24 -3.83
CA GLN A 433 -11.47 -28.75 -2.57
C GLN A 433 -11.68 -27.66 -1.51
N HIS A 434 -10.99 -26.53 -1.60
CA HIS A 434 -11.12 -25.41 -0.65
C HIS A 434 -11.73 -24.15 -1.30
N ASN A 435 -11.14 -23.61 -2.37
CA ASN A 435 -11.60 -22.34 -2.95
C ASN A 435 -13.01 -22.47 -3.54
N VAL A 436 -13.24 -23.44 -4.43
CA VAL A 436 -14.54 -23.65 -5.10
C VAL A 436 -15.69 -23.83 -4.10
N PRO A 437 -15.63 -24.73 -3.10
CA PRO A 437 -16.71 -24.89 -2.14
C PRO A 437 -16.93 -23.65 -1.26
N THR A 438 -15.85 -22.92 -0.92
CA THR A 438 -15.92 -21.71 -0.11
C THR A 438 -16.60 -20.57 -0.88
N LEU A 439 -16.17 -20.33 -2.12
CA LEU A 439 -16.75 -19.30 -2.99
C LEU A 439 -18.19 -19.65 -3.40
N PHE A 440 -18.52 -20.93 -3.63
CA PHE A 440 -19.90 -21.35 -3.87
C PHE A 440 -20.80 -21.05 -2.67
N GLN A 441 -20.32 -21.31 -1.45
CA GLN A 441 -21.05 -20.97 -0.23
C GLN A 441 -21.26 -19.44 -0.12
N VAL A 442 -20.26 -18.64 -0.48
CA VAL A 442 -20.40 -17.17 -0.53
C VAL A 442 -21.49 -16.79 -1.52
N ALA A 443 -21.45 -17.30 -2.75
CA ALA A 443 -22.40 -16.96 -3.79
C ALA A 443 -23.84 -17.36 -3.45
N GLN A 444 -24.04 -18.52 -2.82
CA GLN A 444 -25.37 -18.98 -2.37
C GLN A 444 -25.97 -18.10 -1.25
N ASN A 445 -25.12 -17.45 -0.45
CA ASN A 445 -25.57 -16.57 0.63
C ASN A 445 -25.61 -15.09 0.24
N HIS A 446 -25.10 -14.73 -0.95
CA HIS A 446 -25.08 -13.35 -1.41
C HIS A 446 -26.45 -12.95 -1.98
N PRO A 447 -27.03 -11.80 -1.56
CA PRO A 447 -28.37 -11.38 -1.97
C PRO A 447 -28.57 -11.35 -3.50
N ASP A 448 -27.54 -10.88 -4.21
CA ASP A 448 -27.61 -10.68 -5.66
C ASP A 448 -27.17 -11.91 -6.46
N TRP A 449 -26.47 -12.89 -5.86
CA TRP A 449 -25.81 -13.97 -6.59
C TRP A 449 -26.48 -15.33 -6.47
N LYS A 450 -27.24 -15.56 -5.40
CA LYS A 450 -27.82 -16.88 -5.04
C LYS A 450 -28.64 -17.57 -6.13
N ASN A 451 -29.22 -16.80 -7.06
CA ASN A 451 -30.08 -17.30 -8.14
C ASN A 451 -29.39 -17.27 -9.52
N ARG A 452 -28.08 -17.01 -9.58
CA ARG A 452 -27.34 -16.91 -10.84
C ARG A 452 -26.70 -18.25 -11.20
N LYS A 453 -26.39 -18.43 -12.48
CA LYS A 453 -25.55 -19.54 -12.93
C LYS A 453 -24.12 -19.28 -12.46
N ILE A 454 -23.55 -20.22 -11.71
CA ILE A 454 -22.20 -20.08 -11.16
C ILE A 454 -21.25 -21.03 -11.89
N ARG A 455 -20.11 -20.51 -12.34
CA ARG A 455 -19.03 -21.29 -12.94
C ARG A 455 -17.71 -20.95 -12.27
N PHE A 456 -16.93 -21.98 -11.99
CA PHE A 456 -15.55 -21.86 -11.52
C PHE A 456 -14.61 -22.35 -12.62
N GLU A 457 -13.63 -21.53 -12.99
CA GLU A 457 -12.60 -21.88 -13.95
C GLU A 457 -11.22 -21.89 -13.30
N PHE A 458 -10.37 -22.83 -13.72
CA PHE A 458 -8.96 -22.89 -13.36
C PHE A 458 -8.14 -22.72 -14.64
N TRP A 459 -7.37 -21.64 -14.72
CA TRP A 459 -6.58 -21.26 -15.88
C TRP A 459 -5.10 -21.43 -15.56
N ALA A 460 -4.40 -22.25 -16.34
CA ALA A 460 -2.99 -22.50 -16.12
C ALA A 460 -2.17 -22.44 -17.42
N SER A 461 -0.97 -21.88 -17.33
CA SER A 461 -0.01 -21.86 -18.44
C SER A 461 0.72 -23.18 -18.64
N ALA A 462 0.56 -24.13 -17.71
CA ALA A 462 1.24 -25.41 -17.67
C ALA A 462 0.23 -26.55 -17.52
N PRO A 463 0.56 -27.78 -17.97
CA PRO A 463 -0.31 -28.93 -17.82
C PRO A 463 -0.52 -29.34 -16.35
N LEU A 464 -1.65 -30.00 -16.09
CA LEU A 464 -1.88 -30.73 -14.83
C LEU A 464 -1.05 -32.01 -14.81
N THR A 465 -0.74 -32.50 -13.60
CA THR A 465 -0.26 -33.87 -13.43
C THR A 465 -1.38 -34.88 -13.77
N ALA A 466 -1.03 -36.15 -13.94
CA ALA A 466 -2.01 -37.22 -14.11
C ALA A 466 -2.95 -37.35 -12.89
N GLU A 467 -2.44 -37.11 -11.68
CA GLU A 467 -3.22 -37.16 -10.44
C GLU A 467 -4.26 -36.03 -10.40
N SER A 468 -3.84 -34.79 -10.65
CA SER A 468 -4.73 -33.63 -10.71
C SER A 468 -5.76 -33.75 -11.84
N ALA A 469 -5.37 -34.30 -12.99
CA ALA A 469 -6.30 -34.55 -14.10
C ALA A 469 -7.37 -35.61 -13.74
N ALA A 470 -6.97 -36.70 -13.07
CA ALA A 470 -7.90 -37.71 -12.58
C ALA A 470 -8.86 -37.15 -11.52
N LEU A 471 -8.34 -36.34 -10.60
CA LEU A 471 -9.13 -35.65 -9.59
C LEU A 471 -10.18 -34.72 -10.23
N TYR A 472 -9.79 -33.96 -11.25
CA TYR A 472 -10.71 -33.11 -12.01
C TYR A 472 -11.82 -33.91 -12.69
N ALA A 473 -11.47 -35.02 -13.36
CA ALA A 473 -12.44 -35.87 -14.05
C ALA A 473 -13.47 -36.46 -13.08
N ALA A 474 -13.02 -36.96 -11.93
CA ALA A 474 -13.89 -37.48 -10.88
C ALA A 474 -14.84 -36.39 -10.35
N ALA A 475 -14.30 -35.23 -9.98
CA ALA A 475 -15.11 -34.12 -9.46
C ALA A 475 -16.15 -33.62 -10.49
N LYS A 476 -15.76 -33.51 -11.76
CA LYS A 476 -16.67 -33.07 -12.83
C LYS A 476 -17.83 -34.04 -13.06
N ALA A 477 -17.62 -35.34 -12.86
CA ALA A 477 -18.67 -36.35 -12.97
C ALA A 477 -19.66 -36.33 -11.79
N GLU A 478 -19.20 -35.94 -10.60
CA GLU A 478 -20.01 -35.87 -9.38
C GLU A 478 -20.79 -34.55 -9.22
N ILE A 479 -20.30 -33.46 -9.82
CA ILE A 479 -20.93 -32.14 -9.68
C ILE A 479 -22.27 -32.10 -10.40
N ASN A 480 -23.32 -31.73 -9.63
CA ASN A 480 -24.61 -31.38 -10.20
C ASN A 480 -24.52 -30.02 -10.90
N ALA A 481 -24.60 -30.01 -12.24
CA ALA A 481 -24.52 -28.81 -13.08
C ALA A 481 -25.62 -27.77 -12.76
N ASN A 482 -26.72 -28.15 -12.12
CA ASN A 482 -27.73 -27.19 -11.65
C ASN A 482 -27.25 -26.35 -10.44
N ARG A 483 -26.20 -26.79 -9.74
CA ARG A 483 -25.59 -26.03 -8.64
C ARG A 483 -24.54 -25.07 -9.15
N TYR A 484 -23.54 -25.59 -9.83
CA TYR A 484 -22.45 -24.83 -10.45
C TYR A 484 -21.70 -25.71 -11.44
N GLU A 485 -20.88 -25.08 -12.29
CA GLU A 485 -19.98 -25.74 -13.23
C GLU A 485 -18.52 -25.55 -12.81
N ILE A 486 -17.66 -26.52 -13.15
CA ILE A 486 -16.20 -26.36 -13.10
C ILE A 486 -15.59 -26.55 -14.49
N ARG A 487 -14.56 -25.75 -14.80
CA ARG A 487 -13.80 -25.86 -16.05
C ARG A 487 -12.31 -25.69 -15.80
N VAL A 488 -11.50 -26.49 -16.47
CA VAL A 488 -10.05 -26.29 -16.54
C VAL A 488 -9.72 -25.76 -17.94
N ARG A 489 -8.83 -24.78 -18.01
CA ARG A 489 -8.25 -24.24 -19.24
C ARG A 489 -6.73 -24.24 -19.10
N LEU A 490 -6.07 -24.94 -19.99
CA LEU A 490 -4.62 -25.00 -20.06
C LEU A 490 -4.11 -24.09 -21.19
N GLY A 491 -2.80 -24.07 -21.44
CA GLY A 491 -2.17 -23.14 -22.39
C GLY A 491 -2.90 -23.04 -23.73
N ASP A 492 -3.18 -24.17 -24.39
CA ASP A 492 -3.86 -24.19 -25.69
C ASP A 492 -5.31 -23.67 -25.59
N ASP A 493 -6.05 -24.02 -24.53
CA ASP A 493 -7.42 -23.53 -24.31
C ASP A 493 -7.47 -22.01 -24.10
N ILE A 494 -6.42 -21.44 -23.49
CA ILE A 494 -6.30 -20.01 -23.25
C ILE A 494 -5.91 -19.30 -24.54
N MET A 495 -5.01 -19.87 -25.33
CA MET A 495 -4.66 -19.33 -26.65
C MET A 495 -5.87 -19.29 -27.58
N GLU A 496 -6.69 -20.35 -27.60
CA GLU A 496 -7.93 -20.38 -28.38
C GLU A 496 -8.88 -19.23 -27.96
N LEU A 497 -8.99 -18.92 -26.65
CA LEU A 497 -9.76 -17.77 -26.18
C LEU A 497 -9.19 -16.44 -26.66
N CYS A 498 -7.86 -16.29 -26.72
CA CYS A 498 -7.22 -15.08 -27.24
C CYS A 498 -7.48 -14.93 -28.74
N GLU A 499 -7.38 -16.01 -29.52
CA GLU A 499 -7.63 -16.02 -30.95
C GLU A 499 -9.09 -15.65 -31.28
N ASP A 500 -10.04 -16.18 -30.51
CA ASP A 500 -11.47 -15.85 -30.61
C ASP A 500 -11.78 -14.36 -30.41
N ILE A 501 -10.97 -13.66 -29.61
CA ILE A 501 -11.14 -12.22 -29.32
C ILE A 501 -10.67 -11.36 -30.51
N GLY A 502 -9.73 -11.85 -31.31
CA GLY A 502 -9.23 -11.15 -32.50
C GLY A 502 -8.45 -9.86 -32.23
N ASP A 503 -7.80 -9.75 -31.06
CA ASP A 503 -6.92 -8.63 -30.71
C ASP A 503 -5.47 -9.12 -30.59
N ASP A 504 -4.63 -8.64 -31.50
CA ASP A 504 -3.21 -8.98 -31.61
C ASP A 504 -2.41 -8.64 -30.34
N ALA A 505 -2.91 -7.77 -29.45
CA ALA A 505 -2.25 -7.48 -28.18
C ALA A 505 -2.52 -8.52 -27.09
N ILE A 506 -3.60 -9.30 -27.21
CA ILE A 506 -3.99 -10.34 -26.23
C ILE A 506 -3.51 -11.73 -26.68
N ARG A 507 -3.41 -11.94 -27.99
CA ARG A 507 -2.79 -13.13 -28.61
C ARG A 507 -1.28 -13.13 -28.39
#